data_AF-A0A913XWW8-F1
#
_entry.id   AF-A0A913XWW8-F1
#
_cell.length_a   1.000
_cell.length_b   1.000
_cell.length_c   1.000
_cell.angle_alpha   90.00
_cell.angle_beta   90.00
_cell.angle_gamma   90.00
#
_symmetry.space_group_name_H-M   'P 1'
#
loop_
_entity.id
_entity.type
_entity.pdbx_description
1 polymer ?
#
loop_
_entity_poly.entity_id
_entity_poly.type
_entity_poly.pdbx_seq_one_letter_code
_entity_poly.pdbx_strand_id
1 'polypeptide(L)'
;MSDMETDEEKKDEVYSSGEEGAQTVMSERVSNMANSIYSEFERMIQKYDQDVVSGLMPLMVSVLEQLDSAYSDNNEQLLELEMLSDDNEQLITQYEREKQLRKLAEKRYLEIEDQVEADQRNVENNIDALTHENKGLENRVKSYQDHVERLEERISEMKRQYDSLHNRHTEVIQS
;
A
#
# COMPACT_ATOMS: atom_id res chain seq x y z
N MET A 1 15.63 -7.48 20.17
CA MET A 1 16.70 -6.68 19.56
C MET A 1 17.35 -7.56 18.51
N SER A 2 16.87 -7.42 17.26
CA SER A 2 17.41 -8.10 16.09
C SER A 2 17.52 -7.05 14.99
N ASP A 3 18.77 -6.79 14.61
CA ASP A 3 19.29 -6.42 13.30
C ASP A 3 18.34 -5.66 12.36
N MET A 4 18.52 -4.33 12.39
CA MET A 4 17.99 -3.42 11.39
C MET A 4 19.06 -3.28 10.30
N GLU A 5 18.90 -4.04 9.22
CA GLU A 5 19.72 -3.94 8.01
C GLU A 5 19.59 -2.54 7.41
N THR A 6 20.75 -2.01 7.04
CA THR A 6 20.98 -0.75 6.34
C THR A 6 20.47 -0.84 4.91
N ASP A 7 19.45 -0.04 4.57
CA ASP A 7 19.15 0.28 3.17
C ASP A 7 19.93 1.54 2.77
N GLU A 8 20.89 1.34 1.87
CA GLU A 8 21.60 2.39 1.14
C GLU A 8 20.60 3.16 0.26
N GLU A 9 20.30 4.41 0.59
CA GLU A 9 19.72 5.36 -0.36
C GLU A 9 20.76 5.67 -1.44
N LYS A 10 20.54 5.11 -2.64
CA LYS A 10 21.29 5.44 -3.85
C LYS A 10 20.38 6.05 -4.90
N LYS A 11 20.83 7.23 -5.32
CA LYS A 11 20.59 7.92 -6.60
C LYS A 11 19.30 8.73 -6.73
N ASP A 12 19.51 10.04 -6.86
CA ASP A 12 19.06 10.79 -8.03
C ASP A 12 20.13 11.85 -8.34
N GLU A 13 21.15 11.45 -9.11
CA GLU A 13 22.03 12.40 -9.79
C GLU A 13 21.25 12.98 -10.97
N VAL A 14 20.68 14.16 -10.75
CA VAL A 14 20.06 14.98 -11.79
C VAL A 14 21.14 15.40 -12.78
N TYR A 15 21.16 14.76 -13.95
CA TYR A 15 21.91 15.24 -15.09
C TYR A 15 21.28 16.55 -15.56
N SER A 16 21.85 17.66 -15.10
CA SER A 16 21.68 18.97 -15.71
C SER A 16 22.32 18.92 -17.11
N SER A 17 21.56 18.48 -18.11
CA SER A 17 22.00 18.53 -19.51
C SER A 17 22.17 20.00 -19.91
N GLY A 18 23.40 20.33 -20.34
CA GLY A 18 23.79 21.67 -20.69
C GLY A 18 22.93 22.26 -21.81
N GLU A 19 22.38 23.43 -21.53
CA GLU A 19 22.05 24.43 -22.54
C GLU A 19 23.35 24.93 -23.19
N GLU A 20 23.87 24.20 -24.16
CA GLU A 20 24.80 24.77 -25.14
C GLU A 20 24.12 24.69 -26.50
N GLY A 21 23.81 25.87 -27.04
CA GLY A 21 23.02 26.04 -28.26
C GLY A 21 23.47 25.13 -29.38
N ALA A 22 22.68 24.08 -29.62
CA ALA A 22 22.73 23.33 -30.84
C ALA A 22 22.31 24.29 -31.97
N GLN A 23 23.27 24.83 -32.72
CA GLN A 23 22.99 25.28 -34.07
C GLN A 23 22.34 24.09 -34.77
N THR A 24 21.05 24.17 -35.02
CA THR A 24 20.26 23.11 -35.66
C THR A 24 20.94 22.82 -36.99
N VAL A 25 21.65 21.70 -37.05
CA VAL A 25 22.30 21.24 -38.27
C VAL A 25 21.17 20.85 -39.21
N MET A 26 21.03 21.57 -40.34
CA MET A 26 19.98 21.26 -41.32
C MET A 26 19.98 19.77 -41.63
N SER A 27 18.78 19.19 -41.70
CA SER A 27 18.58 17.81 -42.08
C SER A 27 19.34 17.50 -43.38
N GLU A 28 20.10 16.42 -43.39
CA GLU A 28 20.90 15.97 -44.54
C GLU A 28 20.03 15.89 -45.81
N ARG A 29 18.75 15.53 -45.66
CA ARG A 29 17.77 15.50 -46.75
C ARG A 29 17.45 16.89 -47.29
N VAL A 30 17.24 17.88 -46.41
CA VAL A 30 16.93 19.26 -46.81
C VAL A 30 18.17 19.93 -47.41
N SER A 31 19.36 19.66 -46.86
CA SER A 31 20.64 20.11 -47.42
C SER A 31 20.89 19.58 -48.84
N ASN A 32 20.67 18.28 -49.07
CA ASN A 32 20.81 17.68 -50.40
C ASN A 32 19.79 18.26 -51.41
N MET A 33 18.58 18.56 -50.95
CA MET A 33 17.55 19.20 -51.76
C MET A 33 17.92 20.64 -52.10
N ALA A 34 18.41 21.40 -51.11
CA ALA A 34 18.91 22.75 -51.28
C ALA A 34 20.04 22.81 -52.31
N ASN A 35 21.04 21.92 -52.20
CA ASN A 35 22.14 21.82 -53.16
C ASN A 35 21.66 21.56 -54.60
N SER A 36 20.66 20.69 -54.76
CA SER A 36 20.07 20.39 -56.08
C SER A 36 19.32 21.60 -56.65
N ILE A 37 18.52 22.28 -55.82
CA ILE A 37 17.76 23.47 -56.20
C ILE A 37 18.69 24.63 -56.58
N TYR A 38 19.72 24.90 -55.77
CA TYR A 38 20.68 25.96 -56.05
C TYR A 38 21.50 25.70 -57.31
N SER A 39 21.85 24.43 -57.61
CA SER A 39 22.51 24.07 -58.87
C SER A 39 21.65 24.36 -60.09
N GLU A 40 20.34 24.10 -60.03
CA GLU A 40 19.43 24.44 -61.13
C GLU A 40 19.23 25.95 -61.27
N PHE A 41 19.17 26.70 -60.16
CA PHE A 41 19.14 28.16 -60.21
C PHE A 41 20.40 28.75 -60.85
N GLU A 42 21.57 28.19 -60.56
CA GLU A 42 22.82 28.62 -61.18
C GLU A 42 22.78 28.42 -62.71
N ARG A 43 22.24 27.29 -63.19
CA ARG A 43 22.04 27.06 -64.63
C ARG A 43 21.05 28.04 -65.25
N MET A 44 19.98 28.40 -64.53
CA MET A 44 19.01 29.41 -65.00
C MET A 44 19.66 30.79 -65.12
N ILE A 45 20.44 31.21 -64.12
CA ILE A 45 21.16 32.49 -64.13
C ILE A 45 22.12 32.55 -65.32
N GLN A 46 22.87 31.47 -65.57
CA GLN A 46 23.81 31.41 -66.69
C GLN A 46 23.15 31.59 -68.07
N LYS A 47 21.89 31.16 -68.22
CA LYS A 47 21.18 31.17 -69.51
C LYS A 47 20.24 32.37 -69.70
N TYR A 48 19.69 32.91 -68.62
CA TYR A 48 18.60 33.89 -68.64
C TYR A 48 18.82 35.12 -67.75
N ASP A 49 20.02 35.27 -67.16
CA ASP A 49 20.39 36.33 -66.21
C ASP A 49 19.77 36.16 -64.80
N GLN A 50 20.20 36.96 -63.83
CA GLN A 50 19.82 36.87 -62.42
C GLN A 50 18.36 37.27 -62.16
N ASP A 51 17.80 38.17 -62.97
CA ASP A 51 16.45 38.71 -62.76
C ASP A 51 15.37 37.63 -62.76
N VAL A 52 15.54 36.53 -63.52
CA VAL A 52 14.55 35.45 -63.60
C VAL A 52 14.39 34.64 -62.30
N VAL A 53 15.38 34.65 -61.41
CA VAL A 53 15.34 33.93 -60.12
C VAL A 53 15.23 34.87 -58.91
N SER A 54 15.40 36.18 -59.11
CA SER A 54 15.44 37.19 -58.04
C SER A 54 14.27 37.14 -57.05
N GLY A 55 13.04 36.93 -57.55
CA GLY A 55 11.85 36.78 -56.71
C GLY A 55 11.58 35.37 -56.20
N LEU A 56 12.08 34.34 -56.90
CA LEU A 56 11.82 32.94 -56.58
C LEU A 56 12.81 32.38 -55.53
N MET A 57 14.06 32.85 -55.55
CA MET A 57 15.10 32.39 -54.65
C MET A 57 14.76 32.62 -53.17
N PRO A 58 14.27 33.80 -52.74
CA PRO A 58 13.86 34.02 -51.35
C PRO A 58 12.68 33.11 -50.92
N LEU A 59 11.75 32.82 -51.83
CA LEU A 59 10.64 31.91 -51.56
C LEU A 59 11.15 30.48 -51.35
N MET A 60 12.08 30.02 -52.19
CA MET A 60 12.67 28.69 -52.04
C MET A 60 13.53 28.55 -50.79
N VAL A 61 14.28 29.59 -50.42
CA VAL A 61 15.01 29.61 -49.14
C VAL A 61 14.02 29.46 -47.99
N SER A 62 12.94 30.26 -47.98
CA SER A 62 11.92 30.18 -46.95
C SER A 62 11.23 28.82 -46.88
N VAL A 63 10.96 28.17 -48.03
CA VAL A 63 10.39 26.82 -48.07
C VAL A 63 11.37 25.79 -47.49
N LEU A 64 12.66 25.89 -47.80
CA LEU A 64 13.68 24.99 -47.27
C LEU A 64 13.88 25.17 -45.76
N GLU A 65 13.87 26.41 -45.27
CA GLU A 65 13.93 26.72 -43.82
C GLU A 65 12.70 26.19 -43.07
N GLN A 66 11.50 26.41 -43.62
CA GLN A 66 10.26 25.87 -43.03
C GLN A 66 10.25 24.35 -43.02
N LEU A 67 10.75 23.71 -44.09
CA LEU A 67 10.85 22.26 -44.17
C LEU A 67 11.84 21.71 -43.14
N ASP A 68 12.99 22.38 -42.97
CA ASP A 68 13.99 21.99 -41.98
C ASP A 68 13.47 22.11 -40.54
N SER A 69 12.80 23.23 -40.23
CA SER A 69 12.09 23.41 -38.96
C SER A 69 11.06 22.31 -38.72
N ALA A 70 10.23 22.00 -39.72
CA ALA A 70 9.22 20.95 -39.60
C ALA A 70 9.83 19.55 -39.38
N TYR A 71 10.99 19.26 -39.97
CA TYR A 71 11.72 18.01 -39.70
C TYR A 71 12.27 17.97 -38.28
N SER A 72 12.81 19.08 -37.79
CA SER A 72 13.32 19.19 -36.42
C SER A 72 12.20 18.97 -35.41
N ASP A 73 11.08 19.69 -35.56
CA ASP A 73 9.90 19.58 -34.68
C ASP A 73 9.33 18.16 -34.70
N ASN A 74 9.27 17.53 -35.88
CA ASN A 74 8.78 16.17 -36.00
C ASN A 74 9.69 15.15 -35.30
N ASN A 75 11.01 15.32 -35.38
CA ASN A 75 11.96 14.45 -34.71
C ASN A 75 11.88 14.60 -33.18
N GLU A 76 11.74 15.82 -32.69
CA GLU A 76 11.53 16.08 -31.26
C GLU A 76 10.23 15.43 -30.76
N GLN A 77 9.13 15.57 -31.50
CA GLN A 77 7.86 14.90 -31.19
C GLN A 77 7.97 13.38 -31.21
N LEU A 78 8.73 12.79 -32.12
CA LEU A 78 8.95 11.34 -32.17
C LEU A 78 9.72 10.85 -30.94
N LEU A 79 10.73 11.61 -30.49
CA LEU A 79 11.47 11.29 -29.26
C LEU A 79 10.56 11.41 -28.03
N GLU A 80 9.75 12.47 -27.94
CA GLU A 80 8.79 12.62 -26.84
C GLU A 80 7.78 11.47 -26.80
N LEU A 81 7.27 11.03 -27.96
CA LEU A 81 6.37 9.89 -28.06
C LEU A 81 7.04 8.58 -27.60
N GLU A 82 8.31 8.37 -27.93
CA GLU A 82 9.08 7.20 -27.49
C GLU A 82 9.26 7.22 -25.96
N MET A 83 9.66 8.36 -25.39
CA MET A 83 9.78 8.52 -23.93
C MET A 83 8.46 8.27 -23.20
N LEU A 84 7.36 8.84 -23.69
CA LEU A 84 6.03 8.62 -23.10
C LEU A 84 5.56 7.17 -23.24
N SER A 85 5.95 6.50 -24.32
CA SER A 85 5.67 5.07 -24.50
C SER A 85 6.41 4.23 -23.47
N ASP A 86 7.70 4.50 -23.24
CA ASP A 86 8.52 3.81 -22.25
C ASP A 86 8.00 4.04 -20.82
N ASP A 87 7.65 5.29 -20.48
CA ASP A 87 7.06 5.63 -19.18
C ASP A 87 5.74 4.90 -18.94
N ASN A 88 4.90 4.78 -19.98
CA ASN A 88 3.63 4.06 -19.89
C ASN A 88 3.85 2.55 -19.69
N GLU A 89 4.83 1.96 -20.37
CA GLU A 89 5.18 0.54 -20.17
C GLU A 89 5.66 0.26 -18.73
N GLN A 90 6.48 1.17 -18.18
CA GLN A 90 6.90 1.09 -16.79
C GLN A 90 5.71 1.22 -15.82
N LEU A 91 4.81 2.19 -16.06
CA LEU A 91 3.61 2.36 -15.24
C LEU A 91 2.70 1.13 -15.26
N ILE A 92 2.51 0.51 -16.43
CA ILE A 92 1.73 -0.74 -16.55
C ILE A 92 2.38 -1.84 -15.71
N THR A 93 3.70 -2.02 -15.82
CA THR A 93 4.44 -3.04 -15.07
C THR A 93 4.30 -2.84 -13.55
N GLN A 94 4.43 -1.60 -13.07
CA GLN A 94 4.25 -1.27 -11.66
C GLN A 94 2.82 -1.51 -11.20
N TYR A 95 1.83 -1.10 -11.99
CA TYR A 95 0.42 -1.32 -11.70
C TYR A 95 0.09 -2.81 -11.57
N GLU A 96 0.62 -3.65 -12.46
CA GLU A 96 0.39 -5.10 -12.40
C GLU A 96 1.02 -5.73 -11.16
N ARG A 97 2.24 -5.31 -10.79
CA ARG A 97 2.90 -5.74 -9.56
C ARG A 97 2.07 -5.37 -8.32
N GLU A 98 1.63 -4.12 -8.22
CA GLU A 98 0.84 -3.64 -7.09
C GLU A 98 -0.51 -4.35 -7.00
N LYS A 99 -1.16 -4.58 -8.15
CA LYS A 99 -2.41 -5.34 -8.23
C LYS A 99 -2.24 -6.78 -7.72
N GLN A 100 -1.10 -7.42 -7.96
CA GLN A 100 -0.81 -8.76 -7.44
C GLN A 100 -0.57 -8.72 -5.92
N LEU A 101 0.23 -7.77 -5.44
CA LEU A 101 0.51 -7.59 -4.01
C LEU A 101 -0.78 -7.32 -3.23
N ARG A 102 -1.66 -6.47 -3.76
CA ARG A 102 -2.96 -6.18 -3.15
C ARG A 102 -3.86 -7.41 -3.06
N LYS A 103 -3.92 -8.25 -4.10
CA LYS A 103 -4.66 -9.52 -4.05
C LYS A 103 -4.11 -10.47 -2.99
N LEU A 104 -2.79 -10.54 -2.85
CA LEU A 104 -2.14 -11.38 -1.84
C LEU A 104 -2.45 -10.87 -0.43
N ALA A 105 -2.39 -9.55 -0.22
CA ALA A 105 -2.74 -8.93 1.05
C ALA A 105 -4.21 -9.19 1.40
N GLU A 106 -5.14 -8.98 0.46
CA GLU A 106 -6.57 -9.23 0.65
C GLU A 106 -6.84 -10.69 1.05
N LYS A 107 -6.18 -11.65 0.39
CA LYS A 107 -6.29 -13.06 0.77
C LYS A 107 -5.79 -13.32 2.19
N ARG A 108 -4.65 -12.74 2.58
CA ARG A 108 -4.11 -12.87 3.94
C ARG A 108 -5.03 -12.25 4.99
N TYR A 109 -5.68 -11.12 4.68
CA TYR A 109 -6.64 -10.51 5.59
C TYR A 109 -7.84 -11.41 5.84
N LEU A 110 -8.40 -12.03 4.80
CA LEU A 110 -9.49 -12.99 4.95
C LEU A 110 -9.07 -14.21 5.79
N GLU A 111 -7.88 -14.77 5.55
CA GLU A 111 -7.37 -15.90 6.34
C GLU A 111 -7.20 -15.54 7.82
N ILE A 112 -6.76 -14.31 8.13
CA ILE A 112 -6.64 -13.81 9.51
C ILE A 112 -8.02 -13.57 10.13
N GLU A 113 -8.95 -12.99 9.38
CA GLU A 113 -10.32 -12.74 9.85
C GLU A 113 -11.03 -14.04 10.23
N ASP A 114 -10.95 -15.06 9.37
CA ASP A 114 -11.49 -16.40 9.63
C ASP A 114 -10.88 -17.03 10.90
N GLN A 115 -9.56 -16.88 11.08
CA GLN A 115 -8.86 -17.40 12.25
C GLN A 115 -9.29 -16.68 13.54
N VAL A 116 -9.39 -15.36 13.50
CA VAL A 116 -9.83 -14.54 14.63
C VAL A 116 -11.28 -14.88 15.00
N GLU A 117 -12.16 -15.08 14.02
CA GLU A 117 -13.54 -15.48 14.28
C GLU A 117 -13.62 -16.87 14.93
N ALA A 118 -12.81 -17.82 14.46
CA ALA A 118 -12.73 -19.15 15.07
C ALA A 118 -12.24 -19.09 16.52
N ASP A 119 -11.19 -18.31 16.78
CA ASP A 119 -10.64 -18.13 18.13
C ASP A 119 -11.63 -17.43 19.06
N GLN A 120 -12.36 -16.41 18.56
CA GLN A 120 -13.41 -15.74 19.30
C GLN A 120 -14.53 -16.71 19.71
N ARG A 121 -15.01 -17.53 18.78
CA ARG A 121 -16.03 -18.56 19.08
C ARG A 121 -15.51 -19.57 20.11
N ASN A 122 -14.25 -19.98 20.02
CA ASN A 122 -13.65 -20.89 21.00
C ASN A 122 -13.57 -20.27 22.39
N VAL A 123 -13.19 -19.00 22.50
CA VAL A 123 -13.13 -18.27 23.77
C VAL A 123 -14.52 -18.09 24.36
N GLU A 124 -15.52 -17.74 23.54
CA GLU A 124 -16.92 -17.60 23.99
C GLU A 124 -17.47 -18.93 24.53
N ASN A 125 -17.24 -20.04 23.83
CA ASN A 125 -17.60 -21.38 24.32
C ASN A 125 -16.94 -21.72 25.67
N ASN A 126 -15.67 -21.33 25.86
CA ASN A 126 -14.98 -21.56 27.12
C ASN A 126 -15.55 -20.69 28.25
N ILE A 127 -15.90 -19.43 27.95
CA ILE A 127 -16.57 -18.53 28.90
C ILE A 127 -17.91 -19.14 29.34
N ASP A 128 -18.71 -19.64 28.41
CA ASP A 128 -20.00 -20.26 28.72
C ASP A 128 -19.82 -21.51 29.61
N ALA A 129 -18.85 -22.36 29.29
CA ALA A 129 -18.53 -23.55 30.08
C ALA A 129 -18.11 -23.19 31.51
N LEU A 130 -17.17 -22.24 31.67
CA LEU A 130 -16.72 -21.77 32.98
C LEU A 130 -17.83 -21.07 33.76
N THR A 131 -18.71 -20.31 33.08
CA THR A 131 -19.86 -19.65 33.70
C THR A 131 -20.84 -20.70 34.25
N HIS A 132 -21.10 -21.76 33.49
CA HIS A 132 -21.93 -22.87 33.95
C HIS A 132 -21.32 -23.59 35.15
N GLU A 133 -20.03 -23.90 35.10
CA GLU A 133 -19.31 -24.55 36.20
C GLU A 133 -19.34 -23.70 37.47
N ASN A 134 -19.08 -22.41 37.35
CA ASN A 134 -19.05 -21.47 38.48
C ASN A 134 -20.43 -21.38 39.16
N LYS A 135 -21.51 -21.27 38.38
CA LYS A 135 -22.88 -21.34 38.91
C LYS A 135 -23.15 -22.66 39.63
N GLY A 136 -22.60 -23.76 39.14
CA GLY A 136 -22.65 -25.07 39.81
C GLY A 136 -21.94 -25.05 41.16
N LEU A 137 -20.76 -24.44 41.25
CA LEU A 137 -20.00 -24.28 42.49
C LEU A 137 -20.71 -23.37 43.49
N GLU A 138 -21.26 -22.24 43.05
CA GLU A 138 -22.05 -21.32 43.89
C GLU A 138 -23.23 -22.05 44.57
N ASN A 139 -23.95 -22.87 43.81
CA ASN A 139 -25.04 -23.68 44.36
C ASN A 139 -24.56 -24.70 45.41
N ARG A 140 -23.40 -25.33 45.20
CA ARG A 140 -22.80 -26.25 46.19
C ARG A 140 -22.38 -25.51 47.45
N VAL A 141 -21.74 -24.34 47.31
CA VAL A 141 -21.36 -23.49 48.45
C VAL A 141 -22.60 -23.14 49.27
N LYS A 142 -23.68 -22.70 48.62
CA LYS A 142 -24.95 -22.41 49.29
C LYS A 142 -25.51 -23.63 50.03
N SER A 143 -25.50 -24.81 49.38
CA SER A 143 -25.96 -26.05 50.02
C SER A 143 -25.12 -26.44 51.24
N TYR A 144 -23.81 -26.20 51.21
CA TYR A 144 -22.93 -26.45 52.36
C TYR A 144 -23.15 -25.43 53.48
N GLN A 145 -23.37 -24.15 53.15
CA GLN A 145 -23.75 -23.13 54.13
C GLN A 145 -25.03 -23.53 54.88
N ASP A 146 -26.10 -23.89 54.15
CA ASP A 146 -27.34 -24.37 54.76
C ASP A 146 -27.13 -25.61 55.66
N HIS A 147 -26.17 -26.47 55.32
CA HIS A 147 -25.84 -27.64 56.15
C HIS A 147 -25.09 -27.26 57.43
N VAL A 148 -24.14 -26.32 57.34
CA VAL A 148 -23.40 -25.80 58.49
C VAL A 148 -24.37 -25.12 59.47
N GLU A 149 -25.27 -24.26 58.99
CA GLU A 149 -26.25 -23.56 59.83
C GLU A 149 -27.11 -24.56 60.65
N ARG A 150 -27.62 -25.62 59.99
CA ARG A 150 -28.38 -26.69 60.69
C ARG A 150 -27.55 -27.41 61.77
N LEU A 151 -26.27 -27.65 61.52
CA LEU A 151 -25.38 -28.27 62.51
C LEU A 151 -25.12 -27.33 63.69
N GLU A 152 -24.93 -26.04 63.44
CA GLU A 152 -24.75 -25.01 64.48
C GLU A 152 -25.99 -24.88 65.37
N GLU A 153 -27.19 -24.91 64.78
CA GLU A 153 -28.45 -24.95 65.54
C GLU A 153 -28.52 -26.19 66.43
N ARG A 154 -28.18 -27.37 65.89
CA ARG A 154 -28.20 -28.63 66.66
C ARG A 154 -27.20 -28.62 67.81
N ILE A 155 -25.99 -28.09 67.59
CA ILE A 155 -24.98 -27.91 68.63
C ILE A 155 -25.51 -26.97 69.72
N SER A 156 -26.15 -25.87 69.34
CA SER A 156 -26.72 -24.90 70.27
C SER A 156 -27.84 -25.52 71.12
N GLU A 157 -28.69 -26.34 70.52
CA GLU A 157 -29.73 -27.08 71.22
C GLU A 157 -29.14 -28.10 72.22
N MET A 158 -28.15 -28.89 71.81
CA MET A 158 -27.47 -29.85 72.69
C MET A 158 -26.77 -29.16 73.86
N LYS A 159 -26.14 -28.00 73.64
CA LYS A 159 -25.54 -27.19 74.72
C LYS A 159 -26.61 -26.78 75.74
N ARG A 160 -27.76 -26.26 75.29
CA ARG A 160 -28.87 -25.90 76.18
C ARG A 160 -29.38 -27.09 76.99
N GLN A 161 -29.52 -28.27 76.35
CA GLN A 161 -29.94 -29.50 77.04
C GLN A 161 -28.91 -29.96 78.06
N TYR A 162 -27.62 -29.91 77.72
CA TYR A 162 -26.53 -30.23 78.63
C TYR A 162 -26.52 -29.31 79.85
N ASP A 163 -26.61 -27.99 79.65
CA ASP A 163 -26.63 -27.01 80.74
C ASP A 163 -27.83 -27.23 81.67
N SER A 164 -29.00 -27.50 81.10
CA SER A 164 -30.21 -27.83 81.87
C SER A 164 -30.05 -29.10 82.70
N LEU A 165 -29.50 -30.17 82.11
CA LEU A 165 -29.25 -31.43 82.81
C LEU A 165 -28.20 -31.27 83.91
N HIS A 166 -27.13 -30.51 83.63
CA HIS A 166 -26.07 -30.22 84.57
C HIS A 166 -26.58 -29.43 85.79
N ASN A 167 -27.41 -28.41 85.56
CA ASN A 167 -28.04 -27.65 86.65
C ASN A 167 -28.89 -28.57 87.53
N ARG A 168 -29.75 -29.41 86.93
CA ARG A 168 -30.57 -30.37 87.69
C ARG A 168 -29.74 -31.39 88.47
N HIS A 169 -28.64 -31.89 87.88
CA HIS A 169 -27.74 -32.80 88.57
C HIS A 169 -27.07 -32.12 89.77
N THR A 170 -26.63 -30.87 89.59
CA THR A 170 -26.02 -30.06 90.65
C THR A 170 -27.01 -29.81 91.79
N GLU A 171 -28.26 -29.46 91.47
CA GLU A 171 -29.34 -29.30 92.46
C GLU A 171 -29.59 -30.59 93.26
N VAL A 172 -29.57 -31.76 92.62
CA VAL A 172 -29.75 -33.06 93.30
C VAL A 172 -28.57 -33.42 94.20
N ILE A 173 -27.34 -33.10 93.80
CA ILE A 173 -26.15 -33.34 94.64
C ILE A 173 -26.09 -32.40 95.85
N GLN A 174 -26.62 -31.19 95.72
CA GLN A 174 -26.65 -30.18 96.79
C GLN A 174 -27.84 -30.34 97.74
N SER A 175 -28.79 -31.24 97.45
CA SER A 175 -29.92 -31.61 98.30
C SER A 175 -29.64 -32.85 99.15
#